data_AF-A0A382KZE7-F1
#
_entry.id   AF-A0A382KZE7-F1
#
_cell.length_a   1.000
_cell.length_b   1.000
_cell.length_c   1.000
_cell.angle_alpha   90.00
_cell.angle_beta   90.00
_cell.angle_gamma   90.00
#
_symmetry.space_group_name_H-M   'P 1'
#
loop_
_entity.id
_entity.type
_entity.pdbx_description
1 polymer ?
#
loop_
_entity_poly.entity_id
_entity_poly.type
_entity_poly.pdbx_seq_one_letter_code
_entity_poly.pdbx_strand_id
1 'polypeptide(L)' 'MVLGVMYLVNQNRDLTVMVYKGPSCDCCEVWMDYMRENGFAVKTPEDPDDEGMVYRLKIPSMLASCHTAVI' A
#
# COMPACT_ATOMS: atom_id res chain seq x y z
N MET A 1 9.81 -33.72 -19.22
CA MET A 1 9.76 -32.31 -19.69
C MET A 1 8.31 -31.81 -19.65
N VAL A 2 7.75 -31.63 -18.46
CA VAL A 2 6.41 -31.00 -18.29
C VAL A 2 6.53 -29.79 -17.35
N LEU A 3 7.61 -29.02 -17.52
CA LEU A 3 7.94 -27.81 -16.74
C LEU A 3 7.43 -26.51 -17.42
N GLY A 4 6.55 -26.62 -18.42
CA GLY A 4 6.20 -25.50 -19.30
C GLY A 4 4.84 -24.82 -19.04
N VAL A 5 3.96 -25.40 -18.22
CA VAL A 5 2.58 -24.91 -18.06
C VAL A 5 2.37 -24.05 -16.80
N MET A 6 3.31 -24.07 -15.84
CA MET A 6 3.24 -23.23 -14.64
C MET A 6 3.60 -21.75 -14.88
N TYR A 7 4.13 -21.40 -16.05
CA TYR A 7 4.63 -20.05 -16.37
C TYR A 7 3.67 -19.18 -17.20
N LEU A 8 2.43 -19.63 -17.46
CA LEU A 8 1.44 -18.87 -18.24
C LEU A 8 0.29 -18.31 -17.40
N VAL A 9 0.47 -18.11 -16.10
CA VAL A 9 -0.42 -17.21 -15.35
C VAL A 9 0.26 -15.86 -15.26
N ASN A 10 0.01 -15.02 -16.26
CA ASN A 10 0.23 -13.58 -16.14
C ASN A 10 -0.74 -13.05 -15.07
N GLN A 11 -0.34 -13.07 -13.79
CA GLN A 11 -1.06 -12.37 -12.72
C GLN A 11 -0.80 -10.88 -12.86
N ASN A 12 -1.33 -10.26 -13.93
CA ASN A 12 -1.44 -8.80 -14.03
C ASN A 12 -2.58 -8.33 -13.10
N ARG A 13 -2.46 -8.64 -11.80
CA ARG A 13 -3.20 -7.91 -10.79
C ARG A 13 -2.40 -6.64 -10.58
N ASP A 14 -2.82 -5.54 -11.18
CA ASP A 14 -2.33 -4.20 -10.79
C ASP A 14 -2.79 -3.95 -9.35
N LEU A 15 -2.11 -4.57 -8.39
CA LEU A 15 -2.33 -4.42 -6.95
C LEU A 15 -1.73 -3.09 -6.54
N THR A 16 -2.41 -2.02 -6.93
CA THR A 16 -2.05 -0.68 -6.50
C THR A 16 -2.52 -0.48 -5.07
N VAL A 17 -1.59 -0.19 -4.18
CA VAL A 17 -1.86 0.12 -2.78
C VAL A 17 -1.67 1.60 -2.57
N MET A 18 -2.73 2.31 -2.20
CA MET A 18 -2.66 3.71 -1.79
C MET A 18 -2.40 3.80 -0.30
N VAL A 19 -1.33 4.51 0.09
CA VAL A 19 -0.88 4.62 1.48
C VAL A 19 -0.99 6.05 1.96
N TYR A 20 -1.78 6.26 3.00
CA TYR A 20 -1.95 7.52 3.72
C TYR A 20 -1.08 7.50 4.96
N LYS A 21 -0.11 8.43 5.06
CA LYS A 21 0.84 8.53 6.17
C LYS A 21 1.25 9.98 6.39
N GLY A 22 1.77 10.31 7.58
CA GLY A 22 2.43 11.59 7.80
C GLY A 22 3.72 11.75 6.97
N PRO A 23 4.11 12.99 6.62
CA PRO A 23 5.22 13.27 5.71
C PRO A 23 6.58 12.77 6.22
N SER A 24 6.77 12.68 7.54
CA SER A 24 8.07 12.35 8.17
C SER A 24 8.09 11.01 8.94
N CYS A 25 7.23 10.04 8.57
CA CYS A 25 7.21 8.72 9.20
C CYS A 25 8.17 7.73 8.51
N ASP A 26 9.40 7.59 9.03
CA ASP A 26 10.41 6.71 8.42
C ASP A 26 10.03 5.22 8.44
N CYS A 27 9.37 4.73 9.49
CA CYS A 27 8.95 3.33 9.56
C CYS A 27 7.86 2.98 8.53
N CYS A 28 7.08 3.99 8.11
CA CYS A 28 6.08 3.84 7.06
C CYS A 28 6.74 3.65 5.68
N GLU A 29 7.86 4.34 5.41
CA GLU A 29 8.62 4.17 4.17
C GLU A 29 9.23 2.76 4.07
N VAL A 30 9.82 2.26 5.17
CA VAL A 30 10.37 0.89 5.21
C VAL A 30 9.29 -0.15 4.92
N TRP A 31 8.09 0.02 5.46
CA TRP A 31 6.96 -0.88 5.18
C TRP A 31 6.52 -0.79 3.71
N MET A 32 6.47 0.41 3.14
CA MET A 32 6.14 0.63 1.73
C MET A 32 7.17 -0.02 0.81
N ASP A 33 8.46 0.05 1.14
CA ASP A 33 9.54 -0.62 0.39
C ASP A 33 9.38 -2.14 0.43
N TYR A 34 9.11 -2.72 1.60
CA TYR A 34 8.80 -4.15 1.71
C TYR A 34 7.63 -4.55 0.81
N MET A 35 6.56 -3.76 0.76
CA MET A 35 5.41 -4.02 -0.11
C MET A 35 5.79 -3.95 -1.60
N ARG A 36 6.61 -2.98 -2.01
CA ARG A 36 7.13 -2.87 -3.38
C ARG A 36 7.99 -4.08 -3.76
N GLU A 37 8.88 -4.52 -2.87
CA GLU A 37 9.71 -5.71 -3.05
C GLU A 37 8.88 -6.99 -3.24
N ASN A 38 7.69 -7.03 -2.64
CA ASN A 38 6.74 -8.14 -2.76
C ASN A 38 5.76 -7.98 -3.94
N GLY A 39 6.01 -7.03 -4.86
CA GLY A 39 5.29 -6.91 -6.12
C GLY A 39 4.03 -6.04 -6.07
N PHE A 40 3.81 -5.26 -5.01
CA PHE A 40 2.72 -4.29 -4.95
C PHE A 40 3.13 -2.94 -5.58
N ALA A 41 2.21 -2.31 -6.30
CA ALA A 41 2.40 -0.95 -6.81
C ALA A 41 1.99 0.07 -5.73
N VAL A 42 2.93 0.46 -4.87
CA VAL A 42 2.64 1.34 -3.73
C VAL A 42 2.70 2.82 -4.12
N LYS A 43 1.63 3.56 -3.84
CA LYS A 43 1.50 5.01 -4.09
C LYS A 43 1.12 5.75 -2.81
N THR A 44 1.53 7.01 -2.72
CA THR A 44 1.05 7.97 -1.71
C THR A 44 0.22 9.06 -2.42
N PRO A 45 -0.72 9.72 -1.72
CA PRO A 45 -1.36 10.91 -2.25
C PRO A 45 -0.34 12.01 -2.51
N GLU A 46 -0.64 12.90 -3.45
CA GLU A 46 0.19 14.08 -3.75
C GLU A 46 0.16 15.10 -2.59
N ASP A 47 -0.94 15.13 -1.84
CA ASP A 47 -1.09 15.91 -0.61
C ASP A 47 -1.06 14.98 0.62
N PRO A 48 0.11 14.79 1.26
CA PRO A 48 0.27 13.90 2.40
C PRO A 48 -0.38 14.43 3.69
N ASP A 49 -0.74 15.72 3.74
CA ASP A 49 -1.41 16.36 4.88
C ASP A 49 -2.95 16.33 4.74
N ASP A 50 -3.50 15.54 3.82
CA ASP A 50 -4.94 15.20 3.79
C ASP A 50 -5.30 14.27 4.97
N GLU A 51 -5.15 14.79 6.20
CA GLU A 51 -5.68 14.20 7.44
C GLU A 51 -7.18 13.86 7.31
N GLY A 52 -7.87 14.52 6.38
CA GLY A 52 -9.26 14.26 6.02
C GLY A 52 -9.51 12.87 5.47
N MET A 53 -8.51 12.19 4.89
CA MET A 53 -8.72 10.86 4.32
C MET A 53 -8.90 9.76 5.38
N VAL A 54 -8.18 9.83 6.51
CA VAL A 54 -8.39 8.90 7.63
C VAL A 54 -9.80 9.06 8.21
N TYR A 55 -10.30 10.29 8.30
CA TYR A 55 -11.69 10.57 8.68
C TYR A 55 -12.71 10.03 7.68
N ARG A 56 -12.45 10.16 6.36
CA ARG A 56 -13.32 9.63 5.30
C ARG A 56 -13.41 8.11 5.30
N LEU A 57 -12.33 7.43 5.68
CA LEU A 57 -12.29 5.97 5.81
C LEU A 57 -13.02 5.44 7.05
N LYS A 58 -13.50 6.32 7.94
CA LYS A 58 -14.24 5.97 9.16
C LYS A 58 -13.51 4.94 10.04
N ILE A 59 -12.18 5.01 10.05
CA ILE A 59 -11.35 4.15 10.90
C ILE A 59 -11.56 4.59 12.35
N PRO A 60 -12.02 3.68 13.25
CA PRO A 60 -12.13 3.99 14.67
C PRO A 60 -10.78 4.46 15.22
N SER A 61 -10.76 5.51 16.04
CA SER A 61 -9.52 6.08 16.58
C SER A 61 -8.65 5.05 17.33
N MET A 62 -9.29 4.07 17.98
CA MET A 62 -8.60 2.96 18.65
C MET A 62 -7.86 1.99 17.72
N LEU A 63 -8.12 2.05 16.41
CA LEU A 63 -7.46 1.25 15.37
C LEU A 63 -6.51 2.09 14.51
N ALA A 64 -6.36 3.38 14.80
CA ALA A 64 -5.44 4.25 14.07
C ALA A 64 -3.99 3.80 14.29
N SER A 65 -3.19 3.84 13.22
CA SER A 65 -1.76 3.55 13.22
C SER A 65 -1.00 4.68 12.52
N CYS A 66 0.30 4.51 12.32
CA CYS A 66 1.16 5.50 11.65
C CYS A 66 0.81 5.70 10.16
N HIS A 67 0.20 4.69 9.52
CA HIS A 67 -0.31 4.78 8.15
C HIS A 67 -1.59 3.94 7.98
N THR A 68 -2.30 4.20 6.88
CA THR A 68 -3.44 3.40 6.42
C THR A 68 -3.24 3.04 4.95
N ALA A 69 -3.44 1.77 4.59
CA ALA A 69 -3.33 1.28 3.23
C ALA A 69 -4.72 0.92 2.66
N VAL A 70 -4.96 1.27 1.40
CA VAL A 70 -6.18 0.94 0.63
C VAL A 70 -5.76 0.23 -0.65
N ILE A 71 -6.41 -0.88 -0.98
CA ILE A 71 -6.15 -1.74 -2.15
C ILE A 71 -7.47 -2.12 -2.84
#